data_AF-A0AA40VW24-F1
#
_entry.id   AF-A0AA40VW24-F1
#
_cell.length_a   1.000
_cell.length_b   1.000
_cell.length_c   1.000
_cell.angle_alpha   90.00
_cell.angle_beta   90.00
_cell.angle_gamma   90.00
#
_symmetry.space_group_name_H-M   'P 1'
#
loop_
_entity.id
_entity.type
_entity.pdbx_description
1 polymer ?
#
loop_
_entity_poly.entity_id
_entity_poly.type
_entity_poly.pdbx_seq_one_letter_code
_entity_poly.pdbx_strand_id
1 'polypeptide(L)'
;MEDRDFLKLAAKAAGLPLSSEWDSAREGILIGEGAGDLKPWNPLADNGEALQLAVTLRLWLHVEKYGASARRPGDAWLGCEAHKYGGIEAATRRAIVRVAAAIGKEQ
;
A
#
# COMPACT_ATOMS: atom_id res chain seq x y z
N MET A 1 8.47 -9.03 -7.01
CA MET A 1 8.66 -8.07 -5.91
C MET A 1 7.92 -8.64 -4.73
N GLU A 2 8.57 -8.70 -3.57
CA GLU A 2 7.96 -9.23 -2.35
C GLU A 2 7.08 -8.18 -1.68
N ASP A 3 6.13 -8.61 -0.84
CA ASP A 3 5.22 -7.71 -0.13
C ASP A 3 5.99 -6.65 0.69
N ARG A 4 7.13 -7.02 1.27
CA ARG A 4 8.04 -6.10 1.98
C ARG A 4 8.56 -4.96 1.10
N ASP A 5 8.94 -5.25 -0.14
CA ASP A 5 9.46 -4.22 -1.06
C ASP A 5 8.34 -3.28 -1.52
N PHE A 6 7.15 -3.83 -1.76
CA PHE A 6 5.98 -3.02 -2.07
C PHE A 6 5.65 -2.06 -0.92
N LEU A 7 5.67 -2.52 0.33
CA LEU A 7 5.42 -1.67 1.49
C LEU A 7 6.44 -0.53 1.61
N LYS A 8 7.73 -0.81 1.45
CA LYS A 8 8.78 0.23 1.50
C LYS A 8 8.58 1.31 0.43
N LEU A 9 8.32 0.91 -0.81
CA LEU A 9 8.08 1.85 -1.91
C LEU A 9 6.78 2.64 -1.71
N ALA A 10 5.72 2.00 -1.22
CA ALA A 10 4.46 2.67 -0.93
C ALA A 10 4.59 3.73 0.17
N ALA A 11 5.33 3.42 1.24
CA ALA A 11 5.63 4.39 2.29
C ALA A 11 6.49 5.55 1.79
N LYS A 12 7.50 5.27 0.93
CA LYS A 12 8.26 6.32 0.25
C LYS A 12 7.35 7.24 -0.56
N ALA A 13 6.44 6.67 -1.36
CA ALA A 13 5.48 7.45 -2.15
C ALA A 13 4.63 8.37 -1.29
N ALA A 14 4.21 7.89 -0.11
CA ALA A 14 3.40 8.63 0.86
C ALA A 14 4.21 9.61 1.72
N GLY A 15 5.54 9.71 1.54
CA GLY A 15 6.41 10.57 2.33
C GLY A 15 6.51 10.15 3.80
N LEU A 16 6.29 8.88 4.11
CA LEU A 16 6.35 8.38 5.48
C LEU A 16 7.81 8.15 5.91
N PRO A 17 8.20 8.54 7.15
CA PRO A 17 9.53 8.31 7.67
C PRO A 17 9.72 6.81 7.94
N LEU A 18 10.51 6.17 7.06
CA LEU A 18 10.78 4.74 7.07
C LEU A 18 11.84 4.37 8.11
N SER A 19 11.51 3.41 8.98
CA SER A 19 12.54 2.62 9.66
C SER A 19 12.99 1.46 8.77
N SER A 20 14.26 1.07 8.87
CA SER A 20 14.79 -0.15 8.22
C SER A 20 14.25 -1.45 8.84
N GLU A 21 13.60 -1.35 9.99
CA GLU A 21 13.11 -2.48 10.77
C GLU A 21 11.80 -3.06 10.22
N TRP A 22 11.65 -4.36 10.41
CA TRP A 22 10.49 -5.13 9.98
C TRP A 22 9.81 -5.72 11.22
N ASP A 23 8.51 -5.51 11.34
CA ASP A 23 7.68 -6.17 12.34
C ASP A 23 7.22 -7.52 11.79
N SER A 24 7.88 -8.60 12.23
CA SER A 24 7.53 -9.97 11.86
C SER A 24 6.16 -10.41 12.38
N ALA A 25 5.63 -9.81 13.45
CA ALA A 25 4.34 -10.20 14.02
C ALA A 25 3.17 -9.61 13.23
N ARG A 26 3.34 -8.42 12.66
CA ARG A 26 2.32 -7.75 11.82
C ARG A 26 2.63 -7.79 10.32
N GLU A 27 3.70 -8.46 9.93
CA GLU A 27 4.22 -8.53 8.56
C GLU A 27 4.31 -7.13 7.91
N GLY A 28 4.79 -6.15 8.67
CA GLY A 28 4.78 -4.74 8.31
C GLY A 28 6.13 -4.07 8.46
N ILE A 29 6.26 -2.87 7.90
CA ILE A 29 7.41 -2.01 8.16
C ILE A 29 7.13 -1.12 9.36
N LEU A 30 8.17 -0.75 10.11
CA LEU A 30 8.02 0.28 11.14
C LEU A 30 8.14 1.67 10.49
N ILE A 31 7.23 2.58 10.85
CA ILE A 31 7.27 3.99 10.45
C ILE A 31 7.28 4.89 11.69
N GLY A 32 8.01 6.00 11.64
CA GLY A 32 8.11 6.96 12.74
C GLY A 32 9.37 7.83 12.63
N GLU A 33 9.35 9.00 13.28
CA GLU A 33 10.46 9.97 13.21
C GLU A 33 11.57 9.71 14.25
N GLY A 34 11.36 8.75 15.17
CA GLY A 34 12.33 8.38 16.21
C GLY A 34 12.02 7.03 16.88
N ALA A 35 13.00 6.51 17.65
CA ALA A 35 12.94 5.16 18.23
C ALA A 35 11.76 4.93 19.21
N GLY A 36 11.21 5.99 19.80
CA GLY A 36 10.03 5.91 20.69
C GLY A 36 8.68 5.95 19.97
N ASP A 37 8.64 6.32 18.69
CA ASP A 37 7.41 6.59 17.93
C ASP A 37 7.22 5.61 16.76
N LEU A 38 8.01 4.54 16.73
CA LEU A 38 7.91 3.51 15.70
C LEU A 38 6.60 2.74 15.88
N LYS A 39 5.75 2.81 14.85
CA LYS A 39 4.53 2.01 14.75
C LYS A 39 4.59 1.08 13.54
N PRO A 40 4.09 -0.15 13.67
CA PRO A 40 3.96 -1.04 12.53
C PRO A 40 2.94 -0.48 11.55
N TRP A 41 3.28 -0.57 10.28
CA TRP A 41 2.48 -0.13 9.15
C TRP A 41 2.43 -1.23 8.10
N ASN A 42 1.23 -1.69 7.82
CA ASN A 42 0.94 -2.73 6.86
C ASN A 42 -0.42 -2.50 6.19
N PRO A 43 -0.50 -1.62 5.18
CA PRO A 43 -1.71 -1.42 4.37
C PRO A 43 -2.14 -2.66 3.57
N LEU A 44 -1.36 -3.76 3.52
CA LEU A 44 -1.85 -5.02 2.96
C LEU A 44 -2.78 -5.77 3.94
N ALA A 45 -2.61 -5.54 5.23
CA ALA A 45 -3.42 -6.14 6.30
C ALA A 45 -4.43 -5.17 6.93
N ASP A 46 -4.17 -3.87 6.90
CA ASP A 46 -4.99 -2.85 7.56
C ASP A 46 -5.79 -1.99 6.55
N ASN A 47 -7.13 -1.98 6.70
CA ASN A 47 -8.04 -1.23 5.82
C ASN A 47 -7.87 0.30 5.97
N GLY A 48 -7.63 0.78 7.19
CA GLY A 48 -7.49 2.20 7.48
C GLY A 48 -6.21 2.75 6.85
N GLU A 49 -5.11 2.03 6.99
CA GLU A 49 -3.83 2.40 6.37
C GLU A 49 -3.90 2.38 4.85
N ALA A 50 -4.58 1.37 4.26
CA ALA A 50 -4.79 1.31 2.82
C ALA A 50 -5.64 2.49 2.30
N LEU A 51 -6.75 2.80 2.98
CA LEU A 51 -7.60 3.92 2.58
C LEU A 51 -6.86 5.25 2.72
N GLN A 52 -6.14 5.44 3.84
CA GLN A 52 -5.32 6.63 4.06
C GLN A 52 -4.26 6.79 2.95
N LEU A 53 -3.60 5.69 2.56
CA LEU A 53 -2.62 5.69 1.48
C LEU A 53 -3.25 6.10 0.15
N ALA A 54 -4.44 5.57 -0.18
CA ALA A 54 -5.15 5.94 -1.40
C ALA A 54 -5.53 7.42 -1.42
N VAL A 55 -5.98 7.97 -0.30
CA VAL A 55 -6.33 9.40 -0.16
C VAL A 55 -5.09 10.28 -0.27
N THR A 56 -4.02 9.95 0.45
CA THR A 56 -2.76 10.70 0.43
C THR A 56 -2.20 10.81 -0.97
N LEU A 57 -2.24 9.72 -1.75
CA LEU A 57 -1.74 9.68 -3.13
C LEU A 57 -2.80 10.08 -4.17
N ARG A 58 -4.01 10.44 -3.74
CA ARG A 58 -5.15 10.85 -4.59
C ARG A 58 -5.47 9.82 -5.67
N LEU A 59 -5.44 8.54 -5.31
CA LEU A 59 -5.67 7.44 -6.25
C LEU A 59 -7.14 7.35 -6.66
N TRP A 60 -7.38 6.98 -7.91
CA TRP A 60 -8.68 6.52 -8.37
C TRP A 60 -8.77 5.02 -8.14
N LEU A 61 -9.88 4.58 -7.55
CA LEU A 61 -10.15 3.18 -7.25
C LEU A 61 -11.35 2.71 -8.06
N HIS A 62 -11.25 1.50 -8.61
CA HIS A 62 -12.35 0.81 -9.24
C HIS A 62 -12.45 -0.58 -8.64
N VAL A 63 -13.54 -0.83 -7.90
CA VAL A 63 -13.77 -2.07 -7.15
C VAL A 63 -14.96 -2.78 -7.78
N GLU A 64 -14.73 -4.02 -8.19
CA GLU A 64 -15.69 -4.84 -8.93
C GLU A 64 -15.85 -6.22 -8.29
N LYS A 65 -16.86 -6.97 -8.72
CA LYS A 65 -17.16 -8.31 -8.19
C LYS A 65 -15.96 -9.28 -8.24
N TYR A 66 -15.09 -9.13 -9.23
CA TYR A 66 -14.00 -10.07 -9.51
C TYR A 66 -12.61 -9.50 -9.24
N GLY A 67 -12.51 -8.27 -8.74
CA GLY A 67 -11.22 -7.66 -8.49
C GLY A 67 -11.30 -6.16 -8.28
N ALA A 68 -10.15 -5.58 -7.98
CA ALA A 68 -10.00 -4.15 -7.79
C ALA A 68 -8.83 -3.62 -8.62
N SER A 69 -8.92 -2.36 -9.00
CA SER A 69 -7.83 -1.65 -9.66
C SER A 69 -7.65 -0.26 -9.09
N ALA A 70 -6.42 0.24 -9.14
CA ALA A 70 -6.06 1.58 -8.72
C ALA A 70 -5.18 2.27 -9.76
N ARG A 71 -5.15 3.60 -9.75
CA ARG A 71 -4.23 4.44 -10.54
C ARG A 71 -4.13 5.87 -10.01
N ARG A 72 -3.13 6.63 -10.46
CA ARG A 72 -3.17 8.10 -10.38
C ARG A 72 -4.13 8.68 -11.43
N PRO A 73 -4.70 9.87 -11.21
CA PRO A 73 -5.43 10.58 -12.24
C PRO A 73 -4.54 10.81 -13.47
N GLY A 74 -5.00 10.40 -14.65
CA GLY A 74 -4.26 10.55 -15.91
C GLY A 74 -3.41 9.34 -16.33
N ASP A 75 -3.12 8.40 -15.42
CA ASP A 75 -2.32 7.21 -15.73
C ASP A 75 -3.17 6.05 -16.28
N ALA A 76 -2.52 5.01 -16.82
CA ALA A 76 -3.20 3.74 -17.07
C ALA A 76 -3.56 3.04 -15.75
N TRP A 77 -4.53 2.11 -15.78
CA TRP A 77 -4.83 1.25 -14.63
C TRP A 77 -3.66 0.30 -14.36
N LEU A 78 -3.03 0.42 -13.19
CA LEU A 78 -1.79 -0.28 -12.83
C LEU A 78 -1.99 -1.34 -11.74
N GLY A 79 -2.95 -1.13 -10.82
CA GLY A 79 -3.18 -1.98 -9.66
C GLY A 79 -4.19 -3.10 -9.85
N CYS A 80 -4.25 -3.79 -10.99
CA CYS A 80 -5.28 -4.80 -11.24
C CYS A 80 -5.06 -6.07 -10.39
N GLU A 81 -5.91 -6.28 -9.39
CA GLU A 81 -5.90 -7.42 -8.50
C GLU A 81 -7.19 -8.22 -8.61
N ALA A 82 -7.09 -9.50 -8.96
CA ALA A 82 -8.23 -10.40 -8.93
C ALA A 82 -8.66 -10.68 -7.48
N HIS A 83 -9.96 -10.85 -7.26
CA HIS A 83 -10.46 -11.44 -6.02
C HIS A 83 -9.93 -12.88 -5.95
N LYS A 84 -8.86 -13.04 -5.19
CA LYS A 84 -8.29 -14.33 -4.81
C LYS A 84 -8.37 -14.43 -3.28
N TYR A 85 -7.53 -15.26 -2.67
CA TYR A 85 -7.44 -15.45 -1.22
C TYR A 85 -7.57 -14.11 -0.46
N GLY A 86 -8.51 -14.04 0.50
CA GLY A 86 -8.79 -12.84 1.29
C GLY A 86 -9.89 -11.91 0.74
N GLY A 87 -10.49 -12.24 -0.40
CA GLY A 87 -11.69 -11.54 -0.90
C GLY A 87 -11.42 -10.20 -1.58
N ILE A 88 -12.50 -9.47 -1.86
CA ILE A 88 -12.43 -8.19 -2.60
C ILE A 88 -11.74 -7.10 -1.76
N GLU A 89 -11.84 -7.13 -0.44
CA GLU A 89 -11.13 -6.18 0.42
C GLU A 89 -9.61 -6.35 0.30
N ALA A 90 -9.12 -7.60 0.32
CA ALA A 90 -7.69 -7.87 0.16
C ALA A 90 -7.17 -7.48 -1.23
N ALA A 91 -7.96 -7.76 -2.29
CA ALA A 91 -7.63 -7.32 -3.64
C ALA A 91 -7.56 -5.78 -3.73
N THR A 92 -8.49 -5.07 -3.10
CA THR A 92 -8.51 -3.60 -3.07
C THR A 92 -7.29 -3.03 -2.38
N ARG A 93 -6.91 -3.57 -1.21
CA ARG A 93 -5.69 -3.15 -0.51
C ARG A 93 -4.43 -3.39 -1.34
N ARG A 94 -4.31 -4.58 -1.96
CA ARG A 94 -3.18 -4.89 -2.84
C ARG A 94 -3.10 -3.95 -4.06
N ALA A 95 -4.24 -3.62 -4.67
CA ALA A 95 -4.31 -2.69 -5.79
C ALA A 95 -3.73 -1.32 -5.42
N ILE A 96 -4.15 -0.78 -4.26
CA ILE A 96 -3.66 0.48 -3.71
C ILE A 96 -2.15 0.42 -3.48
N VAL A 97 -1.69 -0.62 -2.76
CA VAL A 97 -0.27 -0.76 -2.38
C VAL A 97 0.62 -0.90 -3.61
N ARG A 98 0.20 -1.64 -4.64
CA ARG A 98 0.98 -1.78 -5.88
C ARG A 98 1.14 -0.47 -6.63
N VAL A 99 0.07 0.33 -6.72
CA VAL A 99 0.15 1.64 -7.37
C VAL A 99 0.99 2.61 -6.56
N ALA A 100 0.81 2.63 -5.23
CA ALA A 100 1.65 3.42 -4.34
C ALA A 100 3.13 3.06 -4.50
N ALA A 101 3.46 1.77 -4.56
CA ALA A 101 4.82 1.31 -4.77
C ALA A 101 5.38 1.70 -6.15
N ALA A 102 4.56 1.65 -7.20
CA ALA A 102 4.96 2.13 -8.53
C ALA A 102 5.33 3.63 -8.49
N ILE A 103 4.52 4.45 -7.81
CA ILE A 103 4.79 5.89 -7.62
C ILE A 103 6.10 6.09 -6.84
N GLY A 104 6.32 5.34 -5.75
CA GLY A 104 7.54 5.47 -4.94
C GLY A 104 8.81 5.04 -5.68
N LYS A 105 8.69 4.19 -6.70
CA LYS A 105 9.78 3.80 -7.59
C LYS A 105 10.17 4.89 -8.59
N GLU A 106 9.23 5.79 -8.94
CA GLU A 106 9.48 6.94 -9.84
C GLU A 106 10.13 8.13 -9.13
N GLN A 107 10.10 8.16 -7.79
CA GLN A 107 10.69 9.22 -6.96
C GLN A 107 12.19 9.01 -6.69
#